data_AF-A0A2N2M088-F1
#
_entry.id   AF-A0A2N2M088-F1
#
_cell.length_a   1.000
_cell.length_b   1.000
_cell.length_c   1.000
_cell.angle_alpha   90.00
_cell.angle_beta   90.00
_cell.angle_gamma   90.00
#
_symmetry.space_group_name_H-M   'P 1'
#
loop_
_entity.id
_entity.type
_entity.pdbx_description
1 polymer ?
#
loop_
_entity_poly.entity_id
_entity_poly.type
_entity_poly.pdbx_seq_one_letter_code
_entity_poly.pdbx_strand_id
1 'polypeptide(L)' 'MATVMPEGENIQKAIKWISANLEDNTNQPLHMLIEKSVFKFDLSPKDTEFLMGFFRNHKK' A
#
# COMPACT_ATOMS: atom_id res chain seq x y z
N MET A 1 -5.25 -7.11 19.48
CA MET A 1 -3.90 -7.05 18.89
C MET A 1 -3.83 -5.76 18.12
N ALA A 2 -3.12 -4.76 18.65
CA ALA A 2 -3.01 -3.46 17.99
C ALA A 2 -2.25 -3.65 16.68
N THR A 3 -2.97 -3.66 15.57
CA THR A 3 -2.35 -3.37 14.27
C THR A 3 -1.74 -1.99 14.43
N VAL A 4 -0.41 -1.92 14.50
CA VAL A 4 0.32 -0.66 14.60
C VAL A 4 0.09 0.01 13.26
N MET A 5 -1.02 0.75 13.16
CA MET A 5 -1.30 1.60 12.03
C MET A 5 -0.19 2.65 12.03
N PRO A 6 0.56 2.80 10.94
CA PRO A 6 1.59 3.81 10.92
C PRO A 6 0.92 5.18 11.10
N GLU A 7 1.53 6.05 11.90
CA GLU A 7 1.02 7.40 12.20
C GLU A 7 0.92 8.28 10.94
N GLY A 8 1.49 7.85 9.81
CA GLY A 8 1.40 8.53 8.53
C GLY A 8 0.02 8.41 7.88
N GLU A 9 -0.74 9.50 7.87
CA GLU A 9 -2.01 9.59 7.11
C GLU A 9 -1.86 9.18 5.64
N ASN A 10 -0.73 9.52 5.03
CA ASN A 10 -0.44 9.20 3.63
C ASN A 10 -0.37 7.69 3.39
N ILE A 11 0.22 6.94 4.33
CA ILE A 11 0.32 5.48 4.20
C ILE A 11 -1.05 4.84 4.33
N GLN A 12 -1.90 5.34 5.23
CA GLN A 12 -3.25 4.79 5.41
C GLN A 12 -4.10 5.04 4.15
N LYS A 13 -3.97 6.22 3.55
CA LYS A 13 -4.60 6.56 2.26
C LYS A 13 -4.06 5.67 1.13
N ALA A 14 -2.76 5.41 1.10
CA ALA A 14 -2.14 4.52 0.12
C ALA A 14 -2.63 3.08 0.24
N ILE A 15 -2.69 2.52 1.46
CA ILE A 15 -3.20 1.16 1.70
C ILE A 15 -4.64 1.05 1.23
N LYS A 16 -5.52 1.99 1.64
CA LYS A 16 -6.92 2.00 1.20
C LYS A 16 -7.05 2.06 -0.32
N TRP A 17 -6.25 2.90 -0.97
CA TRP A 17 -6.26 3.05 -2.42
C TRP A 17 -5.79 1.77 -3.12
N ILE A 18 -4.71 1.14 -2.66
CA ILE A 18 -4.21 -0.12 -3.21
C ILE A 18 -5.23 -1.24 -3.03
N SER A 19 -5.82 -1.39 -1.83
CA SER A 19 -6.85 -2.40 -1.57
C SER A 19 -8.07 -2.22 -2.48
N ALA A 20 -8.57 -0.98 -2.64
CA ALA A 20 -9.66 -0.70 -3.55
C ALA A 20 -9.33 -1.08 -5.00
N ASN A 21 -8.10 -0.82 -5.47
CA ASN A 21 -7.66 -1.20 -6.81
C ASN A 21 -7.50 -2.71 -6.99
N LEU A 22 -7.13 -3.43 -5.92
CA LEU A 22 -7.07 -4.90 -5.92
C LEU A 22 -8.48 -5.52 -5.96
N GLU A 23 -9.43 -4.94 -5.22
CA GLU A 23 -10.83 -5.38 -5.19
C GLU A 23 -11.57 -5.10 -6.50
N ASP A 24 -11.18 -4.05 -7.23
CA ASP A 24 -11.75 -3.70 -8.54
C ASP A 24 -11.40 -4.73 -9.65
N ASN A 25 -10.86 -5.90 -9.28
CA ASN A 25 -10.50 -7.00 -10.18
C ASN A 25 -9.63 -6.56 -11.37
N THR A 26 -8.84 -5.49 -11.18
CA THR A 26 -7.90 -5.11 -12.19
C THR A 26 -6.71 -6.07 -12.09
N ASN A 27 -6.38 -6.77 -13.18
CA ASN A 27 -5.21 -7.65 -13.33
C ASN A 27 -3.86 -6.89 -13.21
N GLN A 28 -3.84 -5.75 -12.52
CA GLN A 28 -2.68 -4.92 -12.27
C GLN A 28 -1.77 -5.58 -11.23
N PRO A 29 -0.46 -5.61 -11.47
CA PRO A 29 0.48 -6.10 -10.49
C PRO A 29 0.51 -5.16 -9.28
N LEU A 30 0.47 -5.73 -8.08
CA LEU A 30 0.57 -5.02 -6.81
C LEU A 30 1.72 -4.00 -6.79
N HIS A 31 2.87 -4.34 -7.35
CA HIS A 31 4.02 -3.43 -7.38
C HIS A 31 3.70 -2.12 -8.10
N MET A 32 2.95 -2.16 -9.21
CA MET A 32 2.51 -0.95 -9.91
C MET A 32 1.57 -0.11 -9.07
N LEU A 33 0.67 -0.73 -8.30
CA LEU A 33 -0.23 -0.02 -7.40
C LEU A 33 0.56 0.66 -6.27
N ILE A 34 1.57 -0.03 -5.73
CA ILE A 34 2.46 0.56 -4.71
C ILE A 34 3.20 1.76 -5.30
N GLU A 35 3.89 1.62 -6.43
CA GLU A 35 4.59 2.75 -7.06
C GLU A 35 3.66 3.93 -7.35
N LYS A 36 2.48 3.68 -7.93
CA LYS A 36 1.47 4.73 -8.16
C LYS A 36 1.06 5.41 -6.86
N SER A 37 0.88 4.64 -5.78
CA SER A 37 0.54 5.20 -4.47
C SER A 37 1.68 6.03 -3.87
N VAL A 38 2.94 5.65 -4.11
CA VAL A 38 4.12 6.38 -3.63
C VAL A 38 4.18 7.77 -4.25
N PHE A 39 4.02 7.86 -5.56
CA PHE A 39 3.95 9.15 -6.26
C PHE A 39 2.69 9.95 -5.93
N LYS A 40 1.56 9.28 -5.67
CA LYS A 40 0.27 9.93 -5.42
C LYS A 40 0.15 10.52 -4.02
N PHE A 41 0.77 9.90 -3.04
CA PHE A 41 0.68 10.28 -1.63
C PHE A 41 2.00 10.81 -1.07
N ASP A 42 2.98 11.10 -1.94
CA ASP A 42 4.33 11.55 -1.58
C ASP A 42 4.94 10.70 -0.45
N LEU A 43 4.91 9.37 -0.65
CA LEU A 43 5.40 8.43 0.35
C LEU A 43 6.92 8.42 0.40
N SER A 44 7.47 8.32 1.60
CA SER A 44 8.91 8.17 1.75
C SER A 44 9.37 6.76 1.33
N PRO A 45 10.67 6.56 1.04
CA PRO A 45 11.22 5.23 0.76
C PRO A 45 10.90 4.22 1.87
N LYS A 46 10.92 4.69 3.13
CA LYS A 46 10.54 3.92 4.31
C LYS A 46 9.08 3.42 4.26
N ASP A 47 8.16 4.27 3.82
CA ASP A 47 6.74 3.95 3.70
C ASP A 47 6.50 2.97 2.55
N THR A 48 7.23 3.13 1.45
CA THR A 48 7.19 2.24 0.29
C THR A 48 7.59 0.82 0.65
N GLU A 49 8.69 0.67 1.41
CA GLU A 49 9.19 -0.62 1.87
C GLU A 49 8.18 -1.29 2.83
N PHE A 50 7.53 -0.51 3.69
CA PHE A 50 6.44 -0.99 4.54
C PHE A 50 5.25 -1.51 3.72
N LEU A 51 4.79 -0.76 2.71
CA LEU A 51 3.69 -1.19 1.84
C LEU A 51 4.06 -2.48 1.09
N MET A 52 5.26 -2.56 0.53
CA MET A 52 5.75 -3.77 -0.11
C MET A 52 5.74 -4.96 0.84
N GLY A 53 6.23 -4.82 2.07
CA GLY A 53 6.20 -5.87 3.08
C GLY A 53 4.76 -6.29 3.48
N PHE A 54 3.90 -5.30 3.73
CA PHE A 54 2.51 -5.50 4.15
C PHE A 54 1.71 -6.30 3.13
N PHE A 55 1.73 -5.89 1.86
CA PHE A 55 0.97 -6.56 0.82
C PHE A 55 1.63 -7.84 0.31
N ARG A 56 2.96 -7.97 0.37
CA ARG A 56 3.67 -9.21 -0.01
C ARG A 56 3.40 -10.37 0.96
N ASN A 57 3.17 -10.08 2.24
CA ASN A 57 2.86 -11.11 3.24
C ASN A 57 1.40 -11.60 3.19
N HIS A 58 0.49 -10.84 2.57
CA HIS A 58 -0.95 -11.16 2.51
C HIS A 58 -1.29 -12.28 1.49
N LYS A 59 -0.31 -12.95 0.89
CA LYS A 59 -0.51 -13.97 -0.15
C LYS A 59 -0.28 -15.41 0.32
N LYS A 60 -0.57 -15.72 1.58
CA LYS A 60 -0.52 -17.09 2.12
C LYS A 60 -1.90 -17.65 2.38
#